data_AF-A0A453BU37-F1
#
_entry.id   AF-A0A453BU37-F1
#
_cell.length_a   1.000
_cell.length_b   1.000
_cell.length_c   1.000
_cell.angle_alpha   90.00
_cell.angle_beta   90.00
_cell.angle_gamma   90.00
#
_symmetry.space_group_name_H-M   'P 1'
#
loop_
_entity.id
_entity.type
_entity.pdbx_description
1 polymer ?
#
loop_
_entity_poly.entity_id
_entity_poly.type
_entity_poly.pdbx_seq_one_letter_code
_entity_poly.pdbx_strand_id
1 'polypeptide(L)'
;LLNHSPFLPAPTDDLFLNQRPACSPLAMDGTNAAAAAPPPVPMAAPVVPVDLTVVKKLLGGGGDLAVHDASGGLAFRVTAADGCGRRCGGRALLDASGSTLVTARTSEGAWQAFRGISWEQTDIIFSTKVICASSDRKEVHVFVPPRSTSEEQKPSYILVGNPSRRACTIIRGNSIVAQVLWKYWMGVIH
;
A
#
# COMPACT_ATOMS: atom_id res chain seq x y z
N LEU A 1 24.97 -26.74 49.53
CA LEU A 1 26.22 -27.47 49.23
C LEU A 1 26.30 -27.57 47.70
N LEU A 2 26.89 -26.57 47.01
CA LEU A 2 28.30 -26.54 46.56
C LEU A 2 28.60 -27.74 45.62
N ASN A 3 28.82 -27.61 44.31
CA ASN A 3 29.91 -26.87 43.63
C ASN A 3 29.66 -26.72 42.11
N HIS A 4 29.80 -25.51 41.56
CA HIS A 4 30.83 -25.03 40.60
C HIS A 4 30.66 -25.37 39.10
N SER A 5 30.28 -24.35 38.32
CA SER A 5 30.82 -24.02 36.98
C SER A 5 32.17 -23.26 37.15
N PRO A 6 32.98 -22.90 36.12
CA PRO A 6 32.72 -22.81 34.67
C PRO A 6 33.91 -23.17 33.73
N PHE A 7 33.75 -22.86 32.43
CA PHE A 7 34.73 -22.26 31.49
C PHE A 7 35.06 -23.05 30.20
N LEU A 8 34.92 -22.33 29.06
CA LEU A 8 35.25 -22.67 27.66
C LEU A 8 36.77 -22.85 27.45
N PRO A 9 37.20 -23.48 26.34
CA PRO A 9 37.62 -22.69 25.17
C PRO A 9 37.31 -23.33 23.79
N ALA A 10 37.30 -22.49 22.75
CA ALA A 10 37.63 -22.81 21.35
C ALA A 10 38.87 -21.96 20.96
N PRO A 11 39.48 -22.01 19.76
CA PRO A 11 39.27 -22.87 18.57
C PRO A 11 40.61 -23.45 18.00
N THR A 12 40.57 -24.23 16.90
CA THR A 12 41.59 -24.16 15.82
C THR A 12 41.17 -24.98 14.59
N ASP A 13 41.26 -24.31 13.45
CA ASP A 13 41.09 -24.78 12.08
C ASP A 13 42.11 -25.86 11.68
N ASP A 14 41.72 -26.77 10.79
CA ASP A 14 42.35 -26.91 9.46
C ASP A 14 41.85 -28.19 8.75
N LEU A 15 40.93 -27.99 7.82
CA LEU A 15 40.43 -29.03 6.92
C LEU A 15 41.42 -29.27 5.77
N PHE A 16 41.95 -30.50 5.76
CA PHE A 16 42.12 -31.40 4.62
C PHE A 16 42.68 -30.86 3.27
N LEU A 17 43.95 -31.22 3.07
CA LEU A 17 44.53 -31.89 1.90
C LEU A 17 44.17 -31.40 0.48
N ASN A 18 45.11 -30.61 -0.04
CA ASN A 18 45.73 -30.77 -1.36
C ASN A 18 45.67 -32.19 -1.96
N GLN A 19 45.17 -32.33 -3.19
CA GLN A 19 45.84 -33.13 -4.23
C GLN A 19 45.64 -32.50 -5.62
N ARG A 20 46.74 -32.01 -6.20
CA ARG A 20 46.93 -31.71 -7.63
C ARG A 20 47.25 -33.01 -8.38
N PRO A 21 47.06 -33.05 -9.71
CA PRO A 21 48.03 -33.67 -10.59
C PRO A 21 48.82 -32.60 -11.37
N ALA A 22 50.07 -32.94 -11.65
CA ALA A 22 51.10 -32.08 -12.21
C ALA A 22 51.10 -32.04 -13.76
N CYS A 23 51.39 -30.86 -14.28
CA CYS A 23 52.26 -30.50 -15.41
C CYS A 23 52.17 -31.25 -16.77
N SER A 24 51.83 -30.52 -17.83
CA SER A 24 52.75 -30.31 -18.97
C SER A 24 52.39 -29.04 -19.77
N PRO A 25 53.35 -28.41 -20.48
CA PRO A 25 53.27 -27.01 -20.87
C PRO A 25 53.00 -26.78 -22.37
N LEU A 26 52.76 -25.51 -22.70
CA LEU A 26 52.77 -24.85 -24.02
C LEU A 26 51.46 -24.89 -24.83
N ALA A 27 50.73 -23.77 -24.81
CA ALA A 27 50.46 -22.95 -25.99
C ALA A 27 49.74 -21.67 -25.54
N MET A 28 50.41 -20.53 -25.63
CA MET A 28 49.73 -19.23 -25.64
C MET A 28 49.08 -19.12 -27.01
N ASP A 29 47.79 -19.43 -27.11
CA ASP A 29 47.01 -19.13 -28.31
C ASP A 29 45.96 -18.08 -27.97
N GLY A 30 46.04 -16.96 -28.68
CA GLY A 30 45.21 -15.80 -28.47
C GLY A 30 43.80 -16.08 -28.94
N THR A 31 42.82 -15.99 -28.05
CA THR A 31 41.42 -15.72 -28.41
C THR A 31 40.80 -14.92 -27.28
N ASN A 32 40.62 -13.62 -27.51
CA ASN A 32 39.78 -12.77 -26.68
C ASN A 32 38.33 -13.27 -26.77
N ALA A 33 37.90 -14.04 -25.78
CA ALA A 33 36.48 -14.31 -25.58
C ALA A 33 35.81 -12.99 -25.15
N ALA A 34 35.14 -12.34 -26.09
CA ALA A 34 34.31 -11.17 -25.82
C ALA A 34 33.23 -11.57 -24.81
N ALA A 35 33.34 -11.06 -23.58
CA ALA A 35 32.32 -11.21 -22.57
C ALA A 35 31.01 -10.60 -23.08
N ALA A 36 30.03 -11.45 -23.39
CA ALA A 36 28.70 -11.02 -23.78
C ALA A 36 28.08 -10.22 -22.61
N ALA A 37 27.79 -8.95 -22.86
CA ALA A 37 27.15 -8.08 -21.88
C ALA A 37 25.78 -8.67 -21.46
N PRO A 38 25.41 -8.60 -20.17
CA PRO A 38 24.12 -9.10 -19.70
C PRO A 38 22.98 -8.36 -20.41
N PRO A 39 21.84 -9.05 -20.70
CA PRO A 39 20.71 -8.43 -21.36
C PRO A 39 20.20 -7.24 -20.54
N PRO A 40 19.77 -6.14 -21.19
CA PRO A 40 19.26 -4.98 -20.49
C PRO A 40 18.03 -5.38 -19.67
N VAL A 41 18.17 -5.29 -18.34
CA VAL A 41 17.04 -5.40 -17.43
C VAL A 41 16.02 -4.32 -17.79
N PRO A 42 14.74 -4.65 -18.01
CA PRO A 42 13.72 -3.64 -18.24
C PRO A 42 13.61 -2.79 -16.98
N MET A 43 14.15 -1.56 -17.05
CA MET A 43 13.96 -0.55 -16.03
C MET A 43 12.45 -0.25 -15.98
N ALA A 44 11.80 -0.68 -14.90
CA ALA A 44 10.42 -0.32 -14.63
C ALA A 44 10.31 1.21 -14.66
N ALA A 45 9.36 1.74 -15.44
CA ALA A 45 9.16 3.18 -15.56
C ALA A 45 8.97 3.80 -14.16
N PRO A 46 9.56 4.98 -13.89
CA PRO A 46 9.43 5.62 -12.59
C PRO A 46 7.96 5.95 -12.32
N VAL A 47 7.42 5.40 -11.23
CA VAL A 47 6.10 5.76 -10.72
C VAL A 47 6.21 7.14 -10.10
N VAL A 48 5.65 8.15 -10.75
CA VAL A 48 5.60 9.52 -10.21
C VAL A 48 4.58 9.55 -9.07
N PRO A 49 4.97 9.90 -7.84
CA PRO A 49 4.04 10.00 -6.73
C PRO A 49 3.06 11.16 -6.98
N VAL A 50 1.78 10.92 -6.73
CA VAL A 50 0.72 11.94 -6.82
C VAL A 50 0.38 12.42 -5.41
N ASP A 51 0.66 13.69 -5.15
CA ASP A 51 0.29 14.33 -3.90
C ASP A 51 -1.16 14.83 -3.94
N LEU A 52 -1.95 14.44 -2.94
CA LEU A 52 -3.32 14.89 -2.76
C LEU A 52 -3.49 15.56 -1.39
N THR A 53 -4.18 16.69 -1.36
CA THR A 53 -4.50 17.43 -0.14
C THR A 53 -5.99 17.30 0.18
N VAL A 54 -6.32 16.73 1.34
CA VAL A 54 -7.71 16.55 1.78
C VAL A 54 -8.10 17.67 2.75
N VAL A 55 -9.10 18.47 2.36
CA VAL A 55 -9.65 19.57 3.15
C VAL A 55 -11.05 19.20 3.62
N LYS A 56 -11.29 19.26 4.94
CA LYS A 56 -12.62 19.06 5.51
C LYS A 56 -13.38 20.38 5.47
N LYS A 57 -14.55 20.40 4.86
CA LYS A 57 -15.41 21.58 4.85
C LYS A 57 -16.11 21.69 6.21
N LEU A 58 -15.88 22.81 6.92
CA LEU A 58 -16.44 23.04 8.26
C LEU A 58 -17.93 23.41 8.23
N LEU A 59 -18.41 23.92 7.09
CA LEU A 59 -19.79 24.38 6.91
C LEU A 59 -20.62 23.34 6.15
N GLY A 60 -21.66 22.83 6.81
CA GLY A 60 -22.54 21.76 6.33
C GLY A 60 -22.40 20.52 7.19
N GLY A 61 -23.44 20.15 7.94
CA GLY A 61 -23.45 19.08 8.96
C GLY A 61 -23.23 17.65 8.43
N GLY A 62 -22.70 17.50 7.22
CA GLY A 62 -22.46 16.24 6.53
C GLY A 62 -21.03 15.73 6.62
N GLY A 63 -20.01 16.54 6.95
CA GLY A 63 -18.61 16.06 6.93
C GLY A 63 -18.05 15.87 5.52
N ASP A 64 -18.42 16.77 4.61
CA ASP A 64 -17.95 16.79 3.23
C ASP A 64 -16.46 17.13 3.15
N LEU A 65 -15.78 16.56 2.16
CA LEU A 65 -14.34 16.74 1.92
C LEU A 65 -14.12 17.23 0.49
N ALA A 66 -13.11 18.09 0.32
CA ALA A 66 -12.54 18.43 -0.97
C ALA A 66 -11.13 17.84 -1.04
N VAL A 67 -10.81 17.22 -2.17
CA VAL A 67 -9.48 16.66 -2.45
C VAL A 67 -8.87 17.49 -3.55
N HIS A 68 -7.71 18.07 -3.28
CA HIS A 68 -6.96 18.91 -4.20
C HIS A 68 -5.72 18.20 -4.69
N ASP A 69 -5.35 18.41 -5.95
CA ASP A 69 -4.08 17.96 -6.50
C ASP A 69 -2.90 18.85 -6.04
N ALA A 70 -1.69 18.51 -6.49
CA ALA A 70 -0.48 19.25 -6.17
C ALA A 70 -0.47 20.70 -6.67
N SER A 71 -1.29 21.05 -7.67
CA SER A 71 -1.45 22.41 -8.18
C SER A 71 -2.47 23.23 -7.38
N GLY A 72 -3.18 22.61 -6.44
CA GLY A 72 -4.30 23.22 -5.71
C GLY A 72 -5.65 23.12 -6.44
N GLY A 73 -5.65 22.55 -7.65
CA GLY A 73 -6.85 22.25 -8.41
C GLY A 73 -7.74 21.25 -7.66
N LEU A 74 -9.05 21.38 -7.81
CA LEU A 74 -9.98 20.40 -7.25
C LEU A 74 -9.89 19.11 -8.07
N ALA A 75 -9.48 18.02 -7.43
CA ALA A 75 -9.44 16.70 -8.04
C ALA A 75 -10.74 15.91 -7.79
N PHE A 76 -11.19 15.89 -6.53
CA PHE A 76 -12.38 15.13 -6.12
C PHE A 76 -13.17 15.84 -5.02
N ARG A 77 -14.45 15.47 -4.89
CA ARG A 77 -15.28 15.80 -3.73
C ARG A 77 -15.78 14.53 -3.07
N VAL A 78 -15.90 14.56 -1.75
CA VAL A 78 -16.57 13.51 -0.98
C VAL A 78 -17.76 14.13 -0.28
N THR A 79 -18.96 13.65 -0.61
CA THR A 79 -20.22 14.14 -0.03
C THR A 79 -21.03 12.97 0.53
N ALA A 80 -22.17 13.26 1.17
CA ALA A 80 -23.19 12.24 1.38
C ALA A 80 -23.62 11.65 0.02
N ALA A 81 -23.86 10.34 -0.02
CA ALA A 81 -24.37 9.69 -1.21
C ALA A 81 -25.84 10.06 -1.45
N ASP A 82 -26.22 10.32 -2.70
CA ASP A 82 -27.61 10.59 -3.07
C ASP A 82 -28.49 9.34 -2.93
N GLY A 83 -29.78 9.52 -2.65
CA GLY A 83 -30.72 8.42 -2.41
C GLY A 83 -30.51 7.68 -1.08
N CYS A 84 -29.34 7.87 -0.45
CA CYS A 84 -29.12 7.53 0.94
C CYS A 84 -29.77 8.61 1.81
N GLY A 85 -30.94 8.32 2.40
CA GLY A 85 -31.51 9.18 3.44
C GLY A 85 -30.50 9.48 4.56
N ARG A 86 -30.73 10.53 5.36
CA ARG A 86 -29.79 11.05 6.39
C ARG A 86 -29.24 10.00 7.40
N ARG A 87 -29.81 8.78 7.44
CA ARG A 87 -29.44 7.69 8.37
C ARG A 87 -28.53 6.59 7.80
N CYS A 88 -28.32 6.46 6.49
CA CYS A 88 -27.55 5.31 5.95
C CYS A 88 -26.03 5.52 5.88
N GLY A 89 -25.52 6.72 6.22
CA GLY A 89 -24.08 6.95 6.39
C GLY A 89 -23.21 6.77 5.13
N GLY A 90 -23.83 6.60 3.95
CA GLY A 90 -23.14 6.42 2.68
C GLY A 90 -22.45 7.69 2.19
N ARG A 91 -21.35 7.51 1.45
CA ARG A 91 -20.52 8.58 0.88
C ARG A 91 -20.36 8.39 -0.61
N ALA A 92 -20.45 9.47 -1.36
CA ALA A 92 -20.11 9.50 -2.78
C ALA A 92 -18.75 10.18 -2.97
N LEU A 93 -17.92 9.61 -3.85
CA LEU A 93 -16.74 10.24 -4.41
C LEU A 93 -17.11 10.77 -5.79
N LEU A 94 -17.00 12.09 -5.96
CA LEU A 94 -17.31 12.80 -7.19
C LEU A 94 -16.03 13.32 -7.83
N ASP A 95 -16.00 13.41 -9.14
CA ASP A 95 -14.96 14.12 -9.87
C ASP A 95 -15.07 15.65 -9.71
N ALA A 96 -14.16 16.38 -10.34
CA ALA A 96 -14.15 17.84 -10.33
C ALA A 96 -15.40 18.47 -10.97
N SER A 97 -16.06 17.76 -11.91
CA SER A 97 -17.28 18.20 -12.59
C SER A 97 -18.56 17.92 -11.79
N GLY A 98 -18.46 17.13 -10.71
CA GLY A 98 -19.60 16.72 -9.89
C GLY A 98 -20.26 15.42 -10.36
N SER A 99 -19.60 14.62 -11.20
CA SER A 99 -20.09 13.30 -11.57
C SER A 99 -19.67 12.27 -10.52
N THR A 100 -20.62 11.45 -10.04
CA THR A 100 -20.35 10.40 -9.06
C THR A 100 -19.57 9.26 -9.69
N LEU A 101 -18.35 9.03 -9.20
CA LEU A 101 -17.48 7.94 -9.65
C LEU A 101 -17.71 6.67 -8.85
N VAL A 102 -17.81 6.81 -7.52
CA VAL A 102 -17.90 5.69 -6.58
C VAL A 102 -18.84 6.06 -5.44
N THR A 103 -19.69 5.12 -5.05
CA THR A 103 -20.51 5.23 -3.84
C THR A 103 -20.07 4.20 -2.82
N ALA A 104 -19.71 4.63 -1.62
CA ALA A 104 -19.33 3.77 -0.50
C ALA A 104 -20.42 3.77 0.57
N ARG A 105 -20.80 2.60 1.09
CA ARG A 105 -21.76 2.47 2.18
C ARG A 105 -21.38 1.36 3.13
N THR A 106 -21.90 1.44 4.34
CA THR A 106 -21.80 0.35 5.30
C THR A 106 -22.97 -0.62 5.08
N SER A 107 -22.66 -1.89 4.87
CA SER A 107 -23.61 -2.99 4.82
C SER A 107 -23.08 -4.10 5.73
N GLU A 108 -23.91 -4.63 6.63
CA GLU A 108 -23.54 -5.74 7.53
C GLU A 108 -22.24 -5.51 8.33
N GLY A 109 -21.96 -4.26 8.70
CA GLY A 109 -20.74 -3.89 9.43
C GLY A 109 -19.47 -3.78 8.58
N ALA A 110 -19.55 -4.02 7.28
CA ALA A 110 -18.48 -3.87 6.30
C ALA A 110 -18.72 -2.65 5.39
N TRP A 111 -17.65 -1.99 4.94
CA TRP A 111 -17.77 -0.98 3.88
C TRP A 111 -17.70 -1.66 2.53
N GLN A 112 -18.62 -1.29 1.64
CA GLN A 112 -18.67 -1.71 0.26
C GLN A 112 -18.66 -0.48 -0.64
N ALA A 113 -17.87 -0.53 -1.70
CA ALA A 113 -17.80 0.51 -2.72
C ALA A 113 -18.39 0.01 -4.03
N PHE A 114 -19.28 0.81 -4.61
CA PHE A 114 -20.04 0.55 -5.82
C PHE A 114 -19.65 1.53 -6.91
N ARG A 115 -19.73 1.11 -8.17
CA ARG A 115 -19.49 1.96 -9.32
C ARG A 115 -20.63 2.95 -9.51
N GLY A 116 -20.30 4.23 -9.69
CA GLY A 116 -21.28 5.30 -9.91
C GLY A 116 -22.30 5.40 -8.79
N ILE A 117 -23.55 5.66 -9.17
CA ILE A 117 -24.72 5.73 -8.27
C ILE A 117 -25.43 4.37 -8.31
N SER A 118 -24.73 3.30 -7.94
CA SER A 118 -25.29 1.95 -7.91
C SER A 118 -25.42 1.39 -6.50
N TRP A 119 -26.36 0.47 -6.36
CA TRP A 119 -26.67 -0.30 -5.16
C TRP A 119 -26.64 -1.81 -5.43
N GLU A 120 -26.33 -2.19 -6.67
CA GLU A 120 -26.36 -3.57 -7.15
C GLU A 120 -25.07 -4.30 -6.80
N GLN A 121 -25.18 -5.58 -6.45
CA GLN A 121 -24.04 -6.38 -6.05
C GLN A 121 -23.03 -6.60 -7.20
N THR A 122 -23.52 -6.53 -8.45
CA THR A 122 -22.70 -6.61 -9.67
C THR A 122 -21.78 -5.41 -9.86
N ASP A 123 -22.10 -4.27 -9.25
CA ASP A 123 -21.34 -3.04 -9.37
C ASP A 123 -20.35 -2.83 -8.22
N ILE A 124 -20.18 -3.83 -7.35
CA ILE A 124 -19.18 -3.78 -6.28
C ILE A 124 -17.79 -3.74 -6.88
N ILE A 125 -17.04 -2.69 -6.54
CA ILE A 125 -15.63 -2.52 -6.91
C ILE A 125 -14.74 -3.17 -5.86
N PHE A 126 -15.08 -3.01 -4.57
CA PHE A 126 -14.40 -3.67 -3.47
C PHE A 126 -15.27 -3.72 -2.22
N SER A 127 -14.96 -4.67 -1.34
CA SER A 127 -15.47 -4.75 0.02
C SER A 127 -14.34 -4.65 1.03
N THR A 128 -14.67 -4.39 2.28
CA THR A 128 -13.68 -4.24 3.35
C THR A 128 -14.06 -5.07 4.57
N LYS A 129 -13.04 -5.52 5.31
CA LYS A 129 -13.20 -6.16 6.61
C LYS A 129 -12.32 -5.45 7.61
N VAL A 130 -12.94 -4.94 8.68
CA VAL A 130 -12.19 -4.36 9.79
C VAL A 130 -11.59 -5.51 10.60
N ILE A 131 -10.27 -5.54 10.71
CA ILE A 131 -9.53 -6.55 11.49
C ILE A 131 -9.27 -6.03 12.90
N CYS A 132 -8.91 -4.76 13.02
CA CYS A 132 -8.67 -4.11 14.30
C CYS A 132 -9.12 -2.64 14.24
N ALA A 133 -9.77 -2.17 15.30
CA ALA A 133 -10.14 -0.78 15.47
C ALA A 133 -10.02 -0.39 16.95
N SER A 134 -8.88 0.18 17.31
CA SER A 134 -8.59 0.81 18.61
C SER A 134 -8.34 2.31 18.41
N SER A 135 -8.15 3.04 19.51
CA SER A 135 -7.86 4.48 19.49
C SER A 135 -6.51 4.81 18.83
N ASP A 136 -5.58 3.86 18.87
CA ASP A 136 -4.20 4.02 18.41
C ASP A 136 -3.88 3.26 17.11
N ARG A 137 -4.68 2.24 16.76
CA ARG A 137 -4.47 1.39 15.58
C ARG A 137 -5.79 1.08 14.89
N LYS A 138 -5.75 1.19 13.57
CA LYS A 138 -6.81 0.71 12.68
C LYS A 138 -6.20 -0.16 11.61
N GLU A 139 -6.78 -1.34 11.41
CA GLU A 139 -6.41 -2.27 10.37
C GLU A 139 -7.66 -2.71 9.61
N VAL A 140 -7.65 -2.48 8.29
CA VAL A 140 -8.76 -2.80 7.39
C VAL A 140 -8.20 -3.54 6.19
N HIS A 141 -8.77 -4.70 5.91
CA HIS A 141 -8.46 -5.51 4.74
C HIS A 141 -9.45 -5.20 3.63
N VAL A 142 -8.97 -5.02 2.40
CA VAL A 142 -9.77 -4.68 1.23
C VAL A 142 -9.74 -5.84 0.25
N PHE A 143 -10.91 -6.27 -0.19
CA PHE A 143 -11.11 -7.37 -1.12
C PHE A 143 -11.72 -6.83 -2.40
N VAL A 144 -10.97 -6.94 -3.49
CA VAL A 144 -11.48 -6.65 -4.83
C VAL A 144 -12.07 -7.96 -5.38
N PRO A 145 -13.31 -7.97 -5.91
CA PRO A 145 -13.88 -9.16 -6.52
C PRO A 145 -12.94 -9.71 -7.60
N PRO A 146 -12.65 -11.03 -7.58
CA PRO A 146 -11.74 -11.61 -8.55
C PRO A 146 -12.39 -11.63 -9.94
N ARG A 147 -11.57 -11.52 -10.99
CA ARG A 147 -12.05 -11.66 -12.38
C ARG A 147 -12.31 -13.13 -12.78
N SER A 148 -11.78 -14.08 -12.00
CA SER A 148 -11.92 -15.53 -12.23
C SER A 148 -11.84 -16.26 -10.88
N THR A 149 -12.49 -17.42 -10.78
CA THR A 149 -12.79 -18.07 -9.49
C THR A 149 -11.58 -18.69 -8.81
N SER A 150 -11.55 -18.54 -7.49
CA SER A 150 -10.94 -19.46 -6.51
C SER A 150 -9.42 -19.45 -6.39
N GLU A 151 -8.90 -18.45 -5.68
CA GLU A 151 -7.77 -18.66 -4.76
C GLU A 151 -8.13 -18.05 -3.40
N GLU A 152 -7.53 -18.60 -2.35
CA GLU A 152 -7.65 -18.18 -0.95
C GLU A 152 -7.72 -16.64 -0.85
N GLN A 153 -8.74 -16.11 -0.17
CA GLN A 153 -9.04 -14.67 -0.13
C GLN A 153 -7.97 -13.90 0.65
N LYS A 154 -6.81 -13.73 0.03
CA LYS A 154 -5.79 -12.78 0.45
C LYS A 154 -6.35 -11.37 0.22
N PRO A 155 -6.20 -10.45 1.18
CA PRO A 155 -6.59 -9.07 0.96
C PRO A 155 -5.83 -8.49 -0.24
N SER A 156 -6.56 -7.85 -1.15
CA SER A 156 -5.97 -7.13 -2.29
C SER A 156 -5.17 -5.92 -1.79
N TYR A 157 -5.68 -5.24 -0.76
CA TYR A 157 -4.99 -4.15 -0.07
C TYR A 157 -5.16 -4.27 1.44
N ILE A 158 -4.18 -3.78 2.17
CA ILE A 158 -4.22 -3.65 3.61
C ILE A 158 -4.03 -2.18 3.95
N LEU A 159 -5.00 -1.61 4.66
CA LEU A 159 -4.90 -0.30 5.28
C LEU A 159 -4.52 -0.48 6.74
N VAL A 160 -3.38 0.07 7.15
CA VAL A 160 -2.91 0.07 8.55
C VAL A 160 -2.60 1.49 9.01
N GLY A 161 -2.69 1.72 10.31
CA GLY A 161 -2.13 2.91 10.94
C GLY A 161 -3.05 3.57 11.95
N ASN A 162 -2.87 4.87 12.17
CA ASN A 162 -3.62 5.63 13.17
C ASN A 162 -4.35 6.82 12.51
N PRO A 163 -5.67 6.75 12.36
CA PRO A 163 -6.45 7.85 11.77
C PRO A 163 -6.38 9.16 12.57
N SER A 164 -6.37 9.08 13.91
CA SER A 164 -6.32 10.25 14.80
C SER A 164 -4.99 11.00 14.69
N ARG A 165 -3.89 10.27 14.47
CA ARG A 165 -2.56 10.79 14.16
C ARG A 165 -2.31 10.93 12.67
N ARG A 166 -3.36 10.83 11.82
CA ARG A 166 -3.35 10.72 10.34
C ARG A 166 -2.06 10.09 9.80
N ALA A 167 -1.70 8.95 10.36
CA ALA A 167 -0.53 8.15 10.02
C ALA A 167 -1.04 6.81 9.50
N CYS A 168 -1.67 6.84 8.33
CA CYS A 168 -2.28 5.68 7.69
C CYS A 168 -1.52 5.34 6.41
N THR A 169 -1.37 4.04 6.15
CA THR A 169 -0.64 3.51 5.00
C THR A 169 -1.49 2.44 4.31
N ILE A 170 -1.55 2.50 2.98
CA ILE A 170 -2.18 1.49 2.14
C ILE A 170 -1.08 0.66 1.50
N ILE A 171 -1.15 -0.66 1.70
CA ILE A 171 -0.17 -1.65 1.25
C ILE A 171 -0.85 -2.60 0.27
N ARG A 172 -0.16 -2.93 -0.82
CA ARG A 172 -0.54 -3.96 -1.78
C ARG A 172 0.57 -5.00 -1.84
N GLY A 173 0.30 -6.23 -1.37
CA GLY A 173 1.35 -7.25 -1.24
C GLY A 173 2.45 -6.76 -0.31
N ASN A 174 3.64 -6.49 -0.86
CA ASN A 174 4.82 -6.03 -0.11
C ASN A 174 5.19 -4.57 -0.43
N SER A 175 4.33 -3.85 -1.16
CA SER A 175 4.60 -2.49 -1.64
C SER A 175 3.62 -1.49 -1.03
N ILE A 176 4.15 -0.36 -0.59
CA ILE A 176 3.33 0.77 -0.15
C ILE A 176 2.81 1.49 -1.40
N VAL A 177 1.48 1.63 -1.49
CA VAL A 177 0.82 2.27 -2.65
C VAL A 177 0.25 3.65 -2.31
N ALA A 178 0.00 3.94 -1.04
CA ALA A 178 -0.38 5.27 -0.58
C ALA A 178 -0.03 5.48 0.90
N GLN A 179 0.27 6.72 1.28
CA GLN A 179 0.54 7.12 2.66
C GLN A 179 -0.13 8.45 2.96
N VAL A 180 -0.59 8.62 4.20
CA VAL A 180 -1.06 9.90 4.72
C VAL A 180 0.08 10.53 5.49
N LEU A 181 0.40 11.77 5.13
CA LEU A 181 1.44 12.57 5.78
C LEU A 181 0.79 13.79 6.44
N TRP A 182 1.23 14.12 7.65
CA TRP A 182 0.88 15.39 8.29
C TRP A 182 1.72 16.50 7.66
N LYS A 183 1.06 17.40 6.90
CA LYS A 183 1.67 18.67 6.50
C LYS A 183 1.46 19.69 7.62
N TYR A 184 2.53 20.07 8.31
CA TYR A 184 2.53 21.25 9.17
C TYR A 184 2.57 22.50 8.28
N TRP A 185 1.58 23.37 8.41
CA TRP A 185 1.65 24.73 7.86
C TRP A 185 2.57 25.54 8.78
N MET A 186 3.85 25.67 8.43
CA MET A 186 4.68 26.72 9.02
C MET A 186 4.32 28.03 8.33
N GLY A 187 3.30 28.72 8.85
CA GLY A 187 2.97 30.06 8.39
C GLY A 187 4.16 30.99 8.63
N VAL A 188 4.62 31.68 7.59
CA VAL A 188 5.49 32.85 7.74
C VAL A 188 4.61 33.95 8.34
N ILE A 189 4.91 34.33 9.58
CA ILE A 189 4.33 35.50 10.22
C ILE A 189 5.04 36.69 9.56
N HIS A 190 4.31 37.49 8.79
CA HIS A 190 4.80 38.74 8.21
C HIS A 190 4.43 39.92 9.11
#